data_AF-A0A4P5XJP4-F1
#
_entry.id   AF-A0A4P5XJP4-F1
#
_cell.length_a   1.000
_cell.length_b   1.000
_cell.length_c   1.000
_cell.angle_alpha   90.00
_cell.angle_beta   90.00
_cell.angle_gamma   90.00
#
_symmetry.space_group_name_H-M   'P 1'
#
loop_
_entity.id
_entity.type
_entity.pdbx_description
1 polymer ?
#
loop_
_entity_poly.entity_id
_entity_poly.type
_entity_poly.pdbx_seq_one_letter_code
_entity_poly.pdbx_strand_id
1 'polypeptide(L)'
;MKSDPRPQIWVIRHAETEWSLNGRHTGSTDIPLTARGNQAAVELKPWISAMQFATVLSSPRTRAIHTAQLCGLEKQVQVEPLLAE
;
A
#
# COMPACT_ATOMS: atom_id res chain seq x y z
N MET A 1 2.28 10.11 -26.61
CA MET A 1 2.12 10.90 -25.38
C MET A 1 3.51 11.23 -24.89
N LYS A 2 3.95 12.50 -24.90
CA LYS A 2 5.30 12.87 -24.43
C LYS A 2 5.33 12.73 -22.90
N SER A 3 6.38 12.14 -22.36
CA SER A 3 6.60 11.97 -20.92
C SER A 3 6.77 13.33 -20.24
N ASP A 4 5.98 13.60 -19.19
CA ASP A 4 6.20 14.74 -18.29
C ASP A 4 7.57 14.56 -17.60
N PRO A 5 8.48 15.55 -17.65
CA PRO A 5 9.81 15.42 -17.05
C PRO A 5 9.81 15.41 -15.51
N ARG A 6 8.68 15.69 -14.86
CA ARG A 6 8.59 15.71 -13.39
C ARG A 6 8.36 14.31 -12.82
N PRO A 7 8.96 13.99 -11.65
CA PRO A 7 8.64 12.76 -10.93
C PRO A 7 7.15 12.67 -10.62
N GLN A 8 6.57 11.49 -10.81
CA GLN A 8 5.21 11.19 -10.39
C GLN A 8 5.25 10.38 -9.10
N ILE A 9 4.46 10.81 -8.11
CA ILE A 9 4.33 10.11 -6.83
C ILE A 9 2.94 9.50 -6.78
N TRP A 10 2.89 8.20 -6.53
CA TRP A 10 1.67 7.45 -6.28
C TRP A 10 1.59 7.11 -4.80
N VAL A 11 0.49 7.48 -4.14
CA VAL A 11 0.28 7.18 -2.72
C VAL A 11 -0.83 6.16 -2.61
N ILE A 12 -0.49 4.97 -2.12
CA ILE A 12 -1.44 3.90 -1.84
C ILE A 12 -1.58 3.83 -0.31
N ARG A 13 -2.77 4.12 0.20
CA ARG A 13 -3.09 3.84 1.60
C ARG A 13 -3.22 2.33 1.78
N HIS A 14 -2.81 1.81 2.94
CA HIS A 14 -3.07 0.41 3.28
C HIS A 14 -4.57 0.09 3.15
N ALA A 15 -4.89 -1.16 2.80
CA ALA A 15 -6.26 -1.60 2.68
C ALA A 15 -6.96 -1.65 4.06
N GLU A 16 -8.27 -1.88 4.02
CA GLU A 16 -9.11 -1.84 5.21
C GLU A 16 -8.60 -2.76 6.34
N THR A 17 -8.61 -2.22 7.55
CA THR A 17 -8.50 -2.91 8.85
C THR A 17 -9.80 -2.70 9.64
N GLU A 18 -10.01 -3.49 10.70
CA GLU A 18 -11.16 -3.31 11.60
C GLU A 18 -11.29 -1.88 12.14
N TRP A 19 -10.17 -1.21 12.42
CA TRP A 19 -10.20 0.14 12.96
C TRP A 19 -10.49 1.19 11.90
N SER A 20 -9.94 1.05 10.69
CA SER A 20 -10.29 1.97 9.59
C SER A 20 -11.76 1.84 9.19
N LEU A 21 -12.35 0.64 9.31
CA LEU A 21 -13.78 0.41 9.07
C LEU A 21 -14.64 1.13 10.13
N ASN A 22 -14.25 1.05 11.40
CA ASN A 22 -15.02 1.59 12.52
C ASN A 22 -14.61 3.00 12.95
N GLY A 23 -13.82 3.71 12.13
CA GLY A 23 -13.38 5.09 12.40
C GLY A 23 -12.46 5.25 13.63
N ARG A 24 -11.80 4.16 14.06
CA ARG A 24 -10.85 4.19 15.18
C ARG A 24 -9.47 4.61 14.68
N HIS A 25 -8.79 5.45 15.44
CA HIS A 25 -7.44 5.92 15.10
C HIS A 25 -6.42 4.78 15.26
N THR A 26 -5.87 4.31 14.14
CA THR A 26 -4.75 3.37 14.05
C THR A 26 -3.42 4.09 14.21
N GLY A 27 -3.08 4.54 15.42
CA GLY A 27 -1.75 5.11 15.69
C GLY A 27 -0.66 4.03 15.59
N SER A 28 -0.29 3.41 16.70
CA SER A 28 0.83 2.46 16.76
C SER A 28 0.45 0.98 16.71
N THR A 29 -0.84 0.65 16.90
CA THR A 29 -1.30 -0.74 16.94
C THR A 29 -1.32 -1.33 15.54
N ASP A 30 -0.62 -2.46 15.36
CA ASP A 30 -0.61 -3.17 14.10
C ASP A 30 -1.83 -4.09 14.03
N ILE A 31 -2.75 -3.77 13.12
CA ILE A 31 -4.04 -4.46 12.98
C ILE A 31 -4.06 -5.08 11.59
N PRO A 32 -4.36 -6.38 11.49
CA PRO A 32 -4.42 -7.05 10.21
C PRO A 32 -5.51 -6.46 9.33
N LEU A 33 -5.35 -6.67 8.02
CA LEU A 33 -6.38 -6.34 7.04
C LEU A 33 -7.64 -7.18 7.28
N THR A 34 -8.82 -6.61 7.04
CA THR A 34 -10.08 -7.39 6.99
C THR A 34 -10.06 -8.29 5.76
N ALA A 35 -10.95 -9.29 5.70
CA ALA A 35 -11.12 -10.11 4.51
C ALA A 35 -11.47 -9.25 3.27
N ARG A 36 -12.31 -8.24 3.46
CA ARG A 36 -12.67 -7.25 2.43
C ARG A 36 -11.46 -6.40 2.01
N GLY A 37 -10.64 -5.97 2.98
CA GLY A 37 -9.39 -5.25 2.73
C GLY A 37 -8.41 -6.08 1.90
N ASN A 38 -8.24 -7.36 2.22
CA ASN A 38 -7.41 -8.27 1.43
C ASN A 38 -7.90 -8.37 -0.02
N GLN A 39 -9.20 -8.57 -0.22
CA GLN A 39 -9.77 -8.64 -1.57
C GLN A 39 -9.56 -7.34 -2.36
N ALA A 40 -9.83 -6.19 -1.74
CA ALA A 40 -9.62 -4.88 -2.36
C ALA A 40 -8.16 -4.64 -2.76
N ALA A 41 -7.20 -5.09 -1.93
CA ALA A 41 -5.78 -4.99 -2.27
C ALA A 41 -5.40 -5.86 -3.48
N VAL A 42 -5.97 -7.06 -3.60
CA VAL A 42 -5.77 -7.94 -4.78
C VAL A 42 -6.35 -7.31 -6.05
N GLU A 43 -7.52 -6.67 -5.96
CA GLU A 43 -8.18 -6.03 -7.10
C GLU A 43 -7.38 -4.85 -7.69
N LEU A 44 -6.43 -4.27 -6.93
CA LEU A 44 -5.50 -3.26 -7.45
C LEU A 44 -4.43 -3.83 -8.39
N LYS A 45 -4.12 -5.12 -8.30
CA LYS A 45 -2.98 -5.74 -9.00
C LYS A 45 -2.95 -5.49 -10.51
N PRO A 46 -4.07 -5.56 -11.27
CA PRO A 46 -4.04 -5.27 -12.71
C PRO A 46 -3.59 -3.85 -13.04
N TRP A 47 -4.00 -2.86 -12.23
CA TRP A 47 -3.62 -1.46 -12.41
C TRP A 47 -2.14 -1.25 -12.08
N ILE A 48 -1.68 -1.80 -10.95
CA ILE A 48 -0.29 -1.73 -10.51
C ILE A 48 0.65 -2.38 -11.52
N SER A 49 0.26 -3.54 -12.07
CA SER A 49 1.07 -4.27 -13.05
C SER A 49 1.22 -3.56 -14.39
N ALA A 50 0.30 -2.65 -14.71
CA ALA A 50 0.38 -1.82 -15.92
C ALA A 50 1.30 -0.59 -15.75
N MET A 51 1.77 -0.33 -14.53
CA MET A 51 2.65 0.79 -14.20
C MET A 51 4.10 0.33 -14.04
N GLN A 52 5.04 1.26 -14.19
CA GLN A 52 6.46 1.04 -13.93
C GLN A 52 6.90 2.03 -12.85
N PHE A 53 7.44 1.51 -11.75
CA PHE A 53 7.90 2.31 -10.64
C PHE A 53 9.43 2.23 -10.56
N ALA A 54 10.08 3.40 -10.47
CA ALA A 54 11.51 3.45 -10.21
C ALA A 54 11.83 3.05 -8.76
N THR A 55 10.94 3.41 -7.83
CA THR A 55 11.06 3.12 -6.40
C THR A 55 9.69 2.81 -5.82
N VAL A 56 9.64 1.80 -4.94
CA VAL A 56 8.43 1.44 -4.17
C VAL A 56 8.80 1.40 -2.70
N LEU A 57 8.19 2.26 -1.90
CA LEU A 57 8.40 2.35 -0.46
C LEU A 57 7.13 1.97 0.30
N SER A 58 7.27 1.35 1.46
CA SER A 58 6.17 1.07 2.37
C SER A 58 6.54 1.36 3.82
N SER A 59 5.52 1.72 4.60
CA SER A 59 5.58 1.78 6.05
C SER A 59 5.99 0.43 6.66
N PRO A 60 6.68 0.39 7.82
CA PRO A 60 6.99 -0.87 8.49
C PRO A 60 5.77 -1.61 9.06
N ARG A 61 4.57 -1.00 9.05
CA ARG A 61 3.33 -1.61 9.57
C ARG A 61 2.93 -2.83 8.73
N THR A 62 2.54 -3.94 9.38
CA THR A 62 2.12 -5.18 8.70
C THR A 62 1.01 -4.93 7.70
N ARG A 63 0.01 -4.11 8.04
CA ARG A 63 -1.08 -3.74 7.12
C ARG A 63 -0.61 -3.10 5.81
N ALA A 64 0.43 -2.26 5.87
CA ALA A 64 0.97 -1.58 4.69
C ALA A 64 1.80 -2.54 3.82
N ILE A 65 2.68 -3.33 4.45
CA ILE A 65 3.46 -4.38 3.78
C ILE A 65 2.53 -5.41 3.12
N HIS A 66 1.52 -5.88 3.84
CA HIS A 66 0.57 -6.88 3.33
C HIS A 66 -0.25 -6.33 2.17
N THR A 67 -0.66 -5.06 2.22
CA THR A 67 -1.33 -4.40 1.07
C THR A 67 -0.41 -4.38 -0.16
N ALA A 68 0.86 -4.01 0.02
CA ALA A 68 1.85 -3.98 -1.06
C ALA A 68 2.06 -5.38 -1.67
N GLN A 69 2.08 -6.42 -0.84
CA GLN A 69 2.20 -7.81 -1.31
C GLN A 69 0.99 -8.24 -2.14
N LEU A 70 -0.22 -7.96 -1.66
CA LEU A 70 -1.44 -8.36 -2.35
C LEU A 70 -1.64 -7.63 -3.69
N CYS A 71 -1.22 -6.37 -3.78
CA CYS A 71 -1.34 -5.58 -5.01
C CYS A 71 -0.21 -5.82 -6.04
N GLY A 72 0.72 -6.76 -5.78
CA GLY A 72 1.75 -7.17 -6.74
C GLY A 72 3.08 -6.40 -6.64
N LEU A 73 3.34 -5.72 -5.52
CA LEU A 73 4.57 -4.98 -5.26
C LEU A 73 5.58 -5.75 -4.39
N GLU A 74 5.32 -7.02 -4.06
CA GLU A 74 6.09 -7.81 -3.10
C GLU A 74 7.58 -7.91 -3.44
N LYS A 75 7.94 -7.86 -4.73
CA LYS A 75 9.33 -7.97 -5.19
C LYS A 75 10.09 -6.65 -5.22
N GLN A 76 9.39 -5.52 -5.16
CA GLN A 76 9.95 -4.18 -5.34
C GLN A 76 9.92 -3.34 -4.07
N VAL A 77 9.00 -3.66 -3.15
CA VAL A 77 8.76 -2.86 -1.96
C VAL A 77 9.97 -2.87 -1.01
N GLN A 78 10.39 -1.68 -0.61
CA GLN A 78 11.39 -1.45 0.42
C GLN A 78 10.71 -0.81 1.64
N VAL A 79 11.07 -1.28 2.84
CA VAL A 79 10.53 -0.73 4.08
C VAL A 79 11.26 0.57 4.41
N GLU A 80 10.51 1.65 4.58
CA GLU A 80 11.00 2.97 4.98
C GLU A 80 10.43 3.33 6.37
N PRO A 81 11.26 3.32 7.44
CA PRO A 81 10.81 3.61 8.80
C PRO A 81 10.09 4.96 8.96
N LEU A 82 10.46 5.97 8.17
CA LEU A 82 9.85 7.31 8.25
C LEU A 82 8.45 7.39 7.61
N LEU A 83 7.97 6.31 7.00
CA LEU A 83 6.58 6.18 6.53
C LEU A 83 5.65 5.54 7.57
N ALA A 84 6.10 5.37 8.82
CA ALA A 84 5.24 4.93 9.91
C ALA A 84 4.12 5.95 10.16
N GLU A 85 2.87 5.48 10.17
CA GLU A 85 1.75 6.17 10.84
C GLU A 85 1.95 6.17 12.36
#